data_AF-A0A2N2Q5C8-F1
#
_entry.id   AF-A0A2N2Q5C8-F1
#
_cell.length_a   1.000
_cell.length_b   1.000
_cell.length_c   1.000
_cell.angle_alpha   90.00
_cell.angle_beta   90.00
_cell.angle_gamma   90.00
#
_symmetry.space_group_name_H-M   'P 1'
#
loop_
_entity.id
_entity.type
_entity.pdbx_description
1 polymer ?
#
loop_
_entity_poly.entity_id
_entity_poly.type
_entity_poly.pdbx_seq_one_letter_code
_entity_poly.pdbx_strand_id
1 'polypeptide(L)'
;HATGDENSQRFAFASLMDNGHVRASELEGEPLHMKHRTLMSWVSQLREKGPDSFYRPPKVRGTAIISKEKALECGKLLQDGLLVSEVARKVGVSDSTLRKAIKRGAIQAPVPNPEPAYVEQEVPMSTKSERSRQDAEAAKGMGTACHRAGERMACAVGLAGATITRFEGGTDIAMGGLLVGLPALCENGLFSGIGRFLNLPRGFYSTAHILLILGFMALARIRRPEGLRHHSAGELGKLMGLDRAPEVRTLREKISLMAKIGDPANWMKELAKTWMESDPEEAGYLYVDGHVRVYHGDKVRLPRRYVSRQRLCLRGVTDYWINDAVGKPFFVVSKAVTNGLSDTLLKDIVPELLESVPGQPSMEELAQDPLLHRFVIIFDREGTNIPLLSGLWSRRIGAITYRKNVKDEWPETEFESMDVSLPGGTVTSMKLAKRETTLETDKKTMPVIEIRRLTKSGHQTAVITTAQSLGTTVIAARMFSRWCQENFFAYMMQHYDIDGLVEYGVDEIPSTT
;
A
#
# COMPACT_ATOMS: atom_id res chain seq x y z
N HIS A 1 -1.55 13.40 62.72
CA HIS A 1 -1.10 14.24 61.60
C HIS A 1 -1.92 15.52 61.57
N ALA A 2 -1.30 16.65 61.24
CA ALA A 2 -2.03 17.91 61.06
C ALA A 2 -2.94 17.80 59.82
N THR A 3 -4.10 18.45 59.85
CA THR A 3 -5.01 18.52 58.72
C THR A 3 -4.29 19.16 57.53
N GLY A 4 -4.16 18.44 56.40
CA GLY A 4 -3.47 18.95 55.20
C GLY A 4 -1.97 18.61 55.08
N ASP A 5 -1.47 17.62 55.83
CA ASP A 5 -0.07 17.14 55.69
C ASP A 5 0.15 16.37 54.37
N GLU A 6 0.39 17.12 53.29
CA GLU A 6 0.64 16.57 51.96
C GLU A 6 1.88 15.67 51.91
N ASN A 7 2.90 15.92 52.73
CA ASN A 7 4.13 15.13 52.70
C ASN A 7 3.90 13.72 53.28
N SER A 8 3.15 13.63 54.37
CA SER A 8 2.72 12.34 54.93
C SER A 8 1.78 11.60 53.98
N GLN A 9 0.88 12.32 53.30
CA GLN A 9 0.00 11.72 52.30
C GLN A 9 0.79 11.13 51.12
N ARG A 10 1.77 11.86 50.58
CA ARG A 10 2.66 11.39 49.50
C ARG A 10 3.44 10.15 49.89
N PHE A 11 4.02 10.15 51.10
CA PHE A 11 4.74 9.02 51.64
C PHE A 11 3.84 7.79 51.83
N ALA A 12 2.63 7.97 52.37
CA ALA A 12 1.69 6.87 52.59
C ALA A 12 1.28 6.19 51.28
N PHE A 13 0.93 6.95 50.24
CA PHE A 13 0.61 6.37 48.93
C PHE A 13 1.80 5.68 48.28
N ALA A 14 2.99 6.28 48.33
CA ALA A 14 4.20 5.65 47.79
C ALA A 14 4.51 4.32 48.51
N SER A 15 4.35 4.27 49.84
CA SER A 15 4.58 3.07 50.64
C SER A 15 3.56 1.97 50.37
N LEU A 16 2.26 2.31 50.26
CA LEU A 16 1.22 1.35 49.90
C LEU A 16 1.44 0.74 48.51
N MET A 17 1.89 1.56 47.56
CA MET A 17 2.21 1.10 46.21
C MET A 17 3.48 0.26 46.16
N ASP A 18 4.52 0.62 46.89
CA ASP A 18 5.80 -0.10 46.89
C ASP A 18 5.68 -1.49 47.53
N ASN A 19 4.83 -1.62 48.56
CA ASN A 19 4.50 -2.89 49.20
C ASN A 19 3.41 -3.70 48.46
N GLY A 20 2.91 -3.20 47.32
CA GLY A 20 1.94 -3.90 46.48
C GLY A 20 0.51 -3.96 47.05
N HIS A 21 0.19 -3.15 48.06
CA HIS A 21 -1.15 -3.10 48.65
C HIS A 21 -2.15 -2.31 47.79
N VAL A 22 -1.67 -1.41 46.94
CA VAL A 22 -2.50 -0.60 46.01
C VAL A 22 -1.77 -0.41 44.69
N ARG A 23 -2.48 -0.50 43.56
CA ARG A 23 -1.96 -0.24 42.21
C ARG A 23 -2.19 1.22 41.80
N ALA A 24 -1.32 1.76 40.95
CA ALA A 24 -1.47 3.12 40.43
C ALA A 24 -2.82 3.36 39.74
N SER A 25 -3.31 2.36 39.00
CA SER A 25 -4.61 2.38 38.33
C SER A 25 -5.80 2.54 39.28
N GLU A 26 -5.66 2.11 40.55
CA GLU A 26 -6.70 2.23 41.57
C GLU A 26 -6.73 3.64 42.19
N LEU A 27 -5.59 4.34 42.20
CA LEU A 27 -5.47 5.72 42.70
C LEU A 27 -5.73 6.78 41.63
N GLU A 28 -5.73 6.38 40.35
CA GLU A 28 -6.11 7.22 39.20
C GLU A 28 -7.61 7.45 39.08
N GLY A 29 -8.42 6.51 39.61
CA GLY A 29 -9.87 6.57 39.60
C GLY A 29 -10.46 7.50 40.67
N GLU A 30 -11.80 7.57 40.70
CA GLU A 30 -12.51 8.17 41.83
C GLU A 30 -12.18 7.41 43.13
N PRO A 31 -12.00 8.11 44.26
CA PRO A 31 -12.21 9.55 44.47
C PRO A 31 -10.93 10.43 44.39
N LEU A 32 -9.75 9.82 44.13
CA LEU A 32 -8.46 10.49 44.36
C LEU A 32 -7.84 11.13 43.11
N HIS A 33 -8.16 10.65 41.90
CA HIS A 33 -7.76 11.24 40.61
C HIS A 33 -6.26 11.58 40.48
N MET A 34 -5.38 10.75 41.04
CA MET A 34 -3.95 11.03 41.08
C MET A 34 -3.28 10.63 39.76
N LYS A 35 -2.43 11.50 39.20
CA LYS A 35 -1.75 11.20 37.93
C LYS A 35 -0.72 10.08 38.08
N HIS A 36 -0.76 9.08 37.19
CA HIS A 36 0.18 7.95 37.15
C HIS A 36 1.64 8.35 37.33
N ARG A 37 2.09 9.34 36.54
CA ARG A 37 3.48 9.81 36.53
C ARG A 37 3.91 10.37 37.89
N THR A 38 2.99 11.04 38.59
CA THR A 38 3.25 11.61 39.91
C THR A 38 3.42 10.49 40.94
N LEU A 39 2.56 9.48 40.91
CA LEU A 39 2.63 8.31 41.79
C LEU A 39 3.93 7.53 41.56
N MET A 40 4.30 7.28 40.30
CA MET A 40 5.57 6.61 39.96
C MET A 40 6.79 7.42 40.39
N SER A 41 6.73 8.76 40.30
CA SER A 41 7.80 9.63 40.79
C SER A 41 7.96 9.53 42.31
N TRP A 42 6.88 9.36 43.06
CA TRP A 42 6.95 9.20 44.52
C TRP A 42 7.47 7.81 44.90
N VAL A 43 7.05 6.74 44.19
CA VAL A 43 7.59 5.39 44.41
C VAL A 43 9.09 5.35 44.09
N SER A 44 9.55 5.95 42.99
CA SER A 44 10.98 6.09 42.67
C SER A 44 11.72 6.91 43.73
N GLN A 45 11.15 8.03 44.19
CA GLN A 45 11.72 8.81 45.29
C GLN A 45 11.87 7.99 46.57
N LEU A 46 10.86 7.18 46.93
CA LEU A 46 10.90 6.31 48.12
C LEU A 46 12.00 5.24 48.00
N ARG A 47 12.08 4.56 46.86
CA ARG A 47 13.08 3.51 46.59
C ARG A 47 14.51 4.04 46.59
N GLU A 48 14.72 5.19 45.95
CA GLU A 48 16.07 5.72 45.72
C GLU A 48 16.60 6.56 46.90
N LYS A 49 15.72 7.28 47.58
CA LYS A 49 16.11 8.33 48.56
C LYS A 49 15.56 8.08 49.95
N GLY A 50 14.74 7.06 50.13
CA GLY A 50 14.17 6.63 51.41
C GLY A 50 13.03 7.52 51.94
N PRO A 51 12.37 7.10 53.03
CA PRO A 51 11.22 7.79 53.64
C PRO A 51 11.47 9.24 54.04
N ASP A 52 12.67 9.53 54.57
CA ASP A 52 13.07 10.87 55.02
C ASP A 52 13.04 11.91 53.90
N SER A 53 13.19 11.48 52.64
CA SER A 53 13.23 12.38 51.49
C SER A 53 11.94 13.19 51.27
N PHE A 54 10.79 12.72 51.78
CA PHE A 54 9.51 13.42 51.67
C PHE A 54 9.38 14.62 52.61
N TYR A 55 10.29 14.74 53.60
CA TYR A 55 10.22 15.76 54.65
C TYR A 55 11.38 16.75 54.61
N ARG A 56 12.30 16.62 53.65
CA ARG A 56 13.45 17.52 53.52
C ARG A 56 13.04 18.88 52.95
N PRO A 57 13.51 20.01 53.51
CA PRO A 57 13.26 21.32 52.95
C PRO A 57 13.96 21.49 51.57
N PRO A 58 13.33 22.19 50.61
CA PRO A 58 13.90 22.37 49.27
C PRO A 58 15.19 23.19 49.28
N LYS A 59 16.19 22.80 48.47
CA LYS A 59 17.46 23.54 48.32
C LYS A 59 17.25 24.86 47.57
N VAL A 60 17.75 25.97 48.13
CA VAL A 60 17.78 27.30 47.51
C VAL A 60 18.84 27.35 46.39
N ARG A 61 18.52 27.97 45.24
CA ARG A 61 19.42 28.11 44.07
C ARG A 61 20.52 29.16 44.32
N GLY A 62 21.76 28.81 43.96
CA GLY A 62 22.96 29.66 44.09
C GLY A 62 23.13 30.76 43.04
N THR A 63 24.13 31.61 43.26
CA THR A 63 24.46 32.90 42.62
C THR A 63 24.78 32.82 41.11
N ALA A 64 24.55 33.93 40.39
CA ALA A 64 24.61 34.01 38.93
C ALA A 64 26.04 33.86 38.36
N ILE A 65 26.18 32.98 37.36
CA ILE A 65 27.44 32.56 36.71
C ILE A 65 28.06 33.64 35.78
N ILE A 66 27.33 34.71 35.44
CA ILE A 66 27.80 35.75 34.50
C ILE A 66 27.93 37.09 35.24
N SER A 67 29.17 37.58 35.34
CA SER A 67 29.46 38.92 35.85
C SER A 67 29.07 40.00 34.82
N LYS A 68 28.82 41.23 35.29
CA LYS A 68 28.41 42.37 34.44
C LYS A 68 29.45 42.71 33.37
N GLU A 69 30.73 42.54 33.67
CA GLU A 69 31.84 42.78 32.73
C GLU A 69 31.82 41.79 31.56
N LYS A 70 31.67 40.49 31.87
CA LYS A 70 31.53 39.45 30.83
C LYS A 70 30.29 39.64 29.98
N ALA A 71 29.20 40.13 30.56
CA ALA A 71 27.97 40.43 29.83
C ALA A 71 28.18 41.57 28.80
N LEU A 72 28.96 42.60 29.15
CA LEU A 72 29.26 43.73 28.27
C LEU A 72 30.18 43.30 27.10
N GLU A 73 31.19 42.49 27.41
CA GLU A 73 32.11 41.93 26.41
C GLU A 73 31.38 41.03 25.40
N CYS A 74 30.49 40.16 25.89
CA CYS A 74 29.65 39.34 25.02
C CYS A 74 28.74 40.19 24.12
N GLY A 75 28.17 41.29 24.65
CA GLY A 75 27.31 42.19 23.88
C GLY A 75 28.05 42.85 22.71
N LYS A 76 29.28 43.33 22.93
CA LYS A 76 30.12 43.90 21.86
C LYS A 76 30.45 42.89 20.77
N LEU A 77 30.90 41.69 21.16
CA LEU A 77 31.24 40.64 20.21
C LEU A 77 30.03 40.18 19.38
N LEU A 78 28.82 40.21 19.95
CA LEU A 78 27.57 39.94 19.22
C LEU A 78 27.18 41.11 18.31
N GLN A 79 27.48 42.36 18.68
CA GLN A 79 27.31 43.55 17.81
C GLN A 79 28.25 43.52 16.60
N ASP A 80 29.45 42.98 16.77
CA ASP A 80 30.42 42.78 15.69
C ASP A 80 30.06 41.60 14.76
N GLY A 81 28.89 40.96 14.96
CA GLY A 81 28.33 39.95 14.05
C GLY A 81 28.79 38.52 14.28
N LEU A 82 29.51 38.23 15.37
CA LEU A 82 29.94 36.86 15.69
C LEU A 82 28.77 36.00 16.19
N LEU A 83 28.81 34.71 15.88
CA LEU A 83 27.79 33.76 16.32
C LEU A 83 27.89 33.50 17.83
N VAL A 84 26.75 33.23 18.49
CA VAL A 84 26.66 33.00 19.95
C VAL A 84 27.63 31.90 20.43
N SER A 85 27.80 30.85 19.64
CA SER A 85 28.73 29.75 19.93
C SER A 85 30.20 30.18 19.92
N GLU A 86 30.57 31.11 19.06
CA GLU A 86 31.92 31.65 18.93
C GLU A 86 32.23 32.64 20.07
N VAL A 87 31.25 33.47 20.43
CA VAL A 87 31.33 34.39 21.58
C VAL A 87 31.45 33.61 22.89
N ALA A 88 30.66 32.55 23.06
CA ALA A 88 30.73 31.67 24.22
C ALA A 88 32.13 31.07 24.41
N ARG A 89 32.74 30.61 23.30
CA ARG A 89 34.11 30.07 23.29
C ARG A 89 35.17 31.13 23.61
N LYS A 90 35.04 32.35 23.07
CA LYS A 90 35.96 33.46 23.33
C LYS A 90 35.93 33.94 24.78
N VAL A 91 34.76 34.02 25.39
CA VAL A 91 34.58 34.55 26.76
C VAL A 91 34.69 33.44 27.84
N GLY A 92 34.84 32.18 27.43
CA GLY A 92 35.01 31.04 28.33
C GLY A 92 33.75 30.71 29.12
N VAL A 93 32.57 30.86 28.50
CA VAL A 93 31.25 30.55 29.09
C VAL A 93 30.56 29.51 28.22
N SER A 94 29.75 28.62 28.80
CA SER A 94 29.04 27.63 27.99
C SER A 94 27.97 28.29 27.11
N ASP A 95 27.81 27.78 25.87
CA ASP A 95 26.83 28.28 24.89
C ASP A 95 25.41 28.35 25.47
N SER A 96 25.01 27.31 26.22
CA SER A 96 23.71 27.27 26.90
C SER A 96 23.52 28.36 27.98
N THR A 97 24.60 28.76 28.66
CA THR A 97 24.57 29.84 29.66
C THR A 97 24.47 31.20 28.98
N LEU A 98 25.18 31.38 27.86
CA LEU A 98 25.13 32.61 27.07
C LEU A 98 23.76 32.81 26.41
N ARG A 99 23.17 31.76 25.81
CA ARG A 99 21.80 31.78 25.26
C ARG A 99 20.75 32.12 26.31
N LYS A 100 20.86 31.53 27.51
CA LYS A 100 19.96 31.86 28.64
C LYS A 100 20.14 33.31 29.11
N ALA A 101 21.36 33.85 29.02
CA ALA A 101 21.67 35.24 29.38
C ALA A 101 21.12 36.25 28.38
N ILE A 102 21.14 35.93 27.09
CA ILE A 102 20.50 36.71 26.03
C ILE A 102 18.97 36.65 26.19
N LYS A 103 18.40 35.44 26.38
CA LYS A 103 16.94 35.25 26.54
C LYS A 103 16.35 35.97 27.75
N ARG A 104 17.12 36.13 28.84
CA ARG A 104 16.70 36.88 30.03
C ARG A 104 17.00 38.39 29.95
N GLY A 105 17.51 38.89 28.83
CA GLY A 105 17.82 40.30 28.61
C GLY A 105 19.07 40.82 29.33
N ALA A 106 19.93 39.94 29.86
CA ALA A 106 21.14 40.35 30.59
C ALA A 106 22.31 40.74 29.67
N ILE A 107 22.22 40.44 28.37
CA ILE A 107 23.21 40.79 27.32
C ILE A 107 22.41 41.32 26.13
N GLN A 108 22.69 42.54 25.70
CA GLN A 108 22.10 43.12 24.50
C GLN A 108 22.81 42.56 23.27
N ALA A 109 22.18 41.63 22.58
CA ALA A 109 22.59 41.15 21.27
C ALA A 109 21.79 41.90 20.19
N PRO A 110 22.36 42.23 19.02
CA PRO A 110 21.55 42.64 17.88
C PRO A 110 20.56 41.52 17.57
N VAL A 111 19.30 41.88 17.32
CA VAL A 111 18.31 40.93 16.84
C VAL A 111 18.85 40.36 15.52
N PRO A 112 19.11 39.05 15.42
CA PRO A 112 19.47 38.48 14.13
C PRO A 112 18.32 38.79 13.18
N ASN A 113 18.64 39.35 12.02
CA ASN A 113 17.70 39.40 10.90
C ASN A 113 17.19 37.95 10.73
N PRO A 114 15.90 37.67 10.97
CA PRO A 114 15.42 36.32 10.73
C PRO A 114 15.58 36.09 9.23
N GLU A 115 16.47 35.16 8.85
CA GLU A 115 16.16 34.31 7.70
C GLU A 115 14.68 33.94 7.83
N PRO A 116 13.87 33.95 6.75
CA PRO A 116 12.43 33.81 6.86
C PRO A 116 12.10 32.52 7.61
N ALA A 117 11.92 32.66 8.92
CA ALA A 117 11.36 31.66 9.77
C ALA A 117 9.93 31.57 9.25
N TYR A 118 9.59 30.42 8.69
CA TYR A 118 8.21 30.01 8.60
C TYR A 118 7.62 30.25 10.00
N VAL A 119 6.85 31.32 10.13
CA VAL A 119 5.99 31.53 11.29
C VAL A 119 4.96 30.43 11.16
N GLU A 120 5.24 29.25 11.72
CA GLU A 120 4.17 28.33 12.08
C GLU A 120 3.31 29.13 13.05
N GLN A 121 2.21 29.70 12.54
CA GLN A 121 1.08 30.00 13.40
C GLN A 121 0.83 28.71 14.18
N GLU A 122 0.92 28.74 15.51
CA GLU A 122 0.46 27.65 16.35
C GLU A 122 -1.06 27.52 16.13
N VAL A 123 -1.44 26.83 15.05
CA VAL A 123 -2.83 26.47 14.80
C VAL A 123 -3.18 25.48 15.90
N PRO A 124 -4.15 25.78 16.79
CA PRO A 124 -4.51 24.88 17.87
C PRO A 124 -4.91 23.53 17.28
N MET A 125 -4.10 22.50 17.56
CA MET A 125 -4.34 21.16 17.06
C MET A 125 -5.42 20.49 17.89
N SER A 126 -6.44 19.94 17.22
CA SER A 126 -7.47 19.15 17.90
C SER A 126 -6.91 17.82 18.39
N THR A 127 -7.29 17.41 19.59
CA THR A 127 -7.02 16.07 20.13
C THR A 127 -8.11 15.08 19.73
N LYS A 128 -7.80 13.77 19.77
CA LYS A 128 -8.79 12.71 19.49
C LYS A 128 -10.03 12.79 20.39
N SER A 129 -9.86 13.11 21.66
CA SER A 129 -10.98 13.23 22.62
C SER A 129 -11.89 14.42 22.33
N GLU A 130 -11.32 15.55 21.90
CA GLU A 130 -12.10 16.71 21.45
C GLU A 130 -12.90 16.40 20.19
N ARG A 131 -12.25 15.81 19.17
CA ARG A 131 -12.94 15.39 17.95
C ARG A 131 -14.05 14.38 18.23
N SER A 132 -13.82 13.40 19.09
CA SER A 132 -14.84 12.40 19.45
C SER A 132 -16.07 13.03 20.12
N ARG A 133 -15.89 14.04 20.98
CA ARG A 133 -17.00 14.79 21.59
C ARG A 133 -17.75 15.61 20.55
N GLN A 134 -17.02 16.34 19.70
CA GLN A 134 -17.61 17.11 18.61
C GLN A 134 -18.41 16.20 17.67
N ASP A 135 -17.86 15.05 17.27
CA ASP A 135 -18.52 14.09 16.39
C ASP A 135 -19.82 13.57 17.00
N ALA A 136 -19.85 13.30 18.31
CA ALA A 136 -21.04 12.88 19.03
C ALA A 136 -22.07 14.02 19.18
N GLU A 137 -21.64 15.26 19.34
CA GLU A 137 -22.53 16.43 19.33
C GLU A 137 -23.18 16.63 17.96
N ALA A 138 -22.42 16.48 16.87
CA ALA A 138 -22.93 16.56 15.50
C ALA A 138 -24.01 15.49 15.22
N ALA A 139 -23.98 14.35 15.93
CA ALA A 139 -24.99 13.30 15.83
C ALA A 139 -26.39 13.75 16.28
N LYS A 140 -26.51 14.79 17.11
CA LYS A 140 -27.81 15.40 17.47
C LYS A 140 -28.46 16.16 16.30
N GLY A 141 -27.66 16.52 15.29
CA GLY A 141 -28.11 17.20 14.08
C GLY A 141 -28.22 16.24 12.89
N MET A 142 -27.31 16.40 11.93
CA MET A 142 -27.35 15.67 10.64
C MET A 142 -26.73 14.27 10.71
N GLY A 143 -25.95 13.97 11.75
CA GLY A 143 -25.32 12.67 11.95
C GLY A 143 -23.91 12.78 12.55
N THR A 144 -23.37 11.65 13.02
CA THR A 144 -22.03 11.60 13.63
C THR A 144 -20.97 12.16 12.68
N ALA A 145 -20.16 13.09 13.18
CA ALA A 145 -19.09 13.77 12.43
C ALA A 145 -19.57 14.60 11.21
N CYS A 146 -20.87 14.91 11.09
CA CYS A 146 -21.42 15.77 10.03
C CYS A 146 -21.27 17.26 10.35
N HIS A 147 -20.04 17.76 10.48
CA HIS A 147 -19.76 19.16 10.84
C HIS A 147 -20.05 20.16 9.73
N ARG A 148 -19.93 19.74 8.45
CA ARG A 148 -20.03 20.65 7.28
C ARG A 148 -21.45 20.73 6.74
N ALA A 149 -22.43 21.00 7.61
CA ALA A 149 -23.86 21.02 7.24
C ALA A 149 -24.18 22.01 6.11
N GLY A 150 -23.59 23.21 6.12
CA GLY A 150 -23.79 24.22 5.08
C GLY A 150 -23.32 23.75 3.70
N GLU A 151 -22.17 23.09 3.62
CA GLU A 151 -21.66 22.54 2.36
C GLU A 151 -22.46 21.34 1.86
N ARG A 152 -22.93 20.49 2.79
CA ARG A 152 -23.88 19.42 2.46
C ARG A 152 -25.16 19.98 1.86
N MET A 153 -25.71 21.04 2.46
CA MET A 153 -26.90 21.71 1.95
C MET A 153 -26.66 22.34 0.58
N ALA A 154 -25.55 23.08 0.42
CA ALA A 154 -25.17 23.67 -0.86
C ALA A 154 -25.00 22.62 -1.97
N CYS A 155 -24.39 21.47 -1.66
CA CYS A 155 -24.29 20.35 -2.61
C CYS A 155 -25.67 19.73 -2.91
N ALA A 156 -26.52 19.57 -1.90
CA ALA A 156 -27.85 18.97 -2.05
C ALA A 156 -28.78 19.81 -2.93
N VAL A 157 -28.71 21.14 -2.84
CA VAL A 157 -29.49 22.06 -3.70
C VAL A 157 -28.78 22.44 -5.01
N GLY A 158 -27.61 21.85 -5.28
CA GLY A 158 -26.88 22.04 -6.54
C GLY A 158 -26.08 23.35 -6.66
N LEU A 159 -25.96 24.13 -5.59
CA LEU A 159 -25.16 25.35 -5.50
C LEU A 159 -23.64 25.07 -5.50
N ALA A 160 -23.24 23.86 -5.09
CA ALA A 160 -21.85 23.40 -5.13
C ALA A 160 -21.73 22.07 -5.90
N GLY A 161 -20.64 21.91 -6.65
CA GLY A 161 -20.35 20.67 -7.39
C GLY A 161 -19.91 19.53 -6.48
N ALA A 162 -18.98 19.81 -5.57
CA ALA A 162 -18.59 18.93 -4.48
C ALA A 162 -18.00 19.75 -3.32
N THR A 163 -17.86 19.13 -2.15
CA THR A 163 -17.14 19.74 -1.02
C THR A 163 -15.65 19.84 -1.33
N ILE A 164 -14.96 20.83 -0.76
CA ILE A 164 -13.52 21.02 -0.95
C ILE A 164 -12.75 20.19 0.07
N THR A 165 -11.69 19.51 -0.35
CA THR A 165 -10.72 18.85 0.54
C THR A 165 -9.95 19.90 1.34
N ARG A 166 -10.02 19.85 2.67
CA ARG A 166 -9.26 20.73 3.57
C ARG A 166 -8.63 19.91 4.69
N PHE A 167 -7.30 19.87 4.71
CA PHE A 167 -6.55 19.26 5.79
C PHE A 167 -6.37 20.26 6.93
N GLU A 168 -6.54 19.78 8.16
CA GLU A 168 -6.46 20.56 9.39
C GLU A 168 -5.44 19.93 10.33
N GLY A 169 -4.77 20.76 11.14
CA GLY A 169 -3.85 20.26 12.17
C GLY A 169 -4.60 19.45 13.24
N GLY A 170 -4.11 18.25 13.52
CA GLY A 170 -4.68 17.38 14.55
C GLY A 170 -3.65 16.43 15.12
N THR A 171 -3.73 16.17 16.41
CA THR A 171 -2.92 15.16 17.09
C THR A 171 -3.69 13.85 17.21
N ASP A 172 -2.96 12.73 17.27
CA ASP A 172 -3.49 11.38 17.46
C ASP A 172 -4.61 10.99 16.48
N ILE A 173 -4.48 11.38 15.20
CA ILE A 173 -5.42 10.98 14.15
C ILE A 173 -5.30 9.49 13.90
N ALA A 174 -6.39 8.76 14.12
CA ALA A 174 -6.41 7.32 13.90
C ALA A 174 -6.04 7.00 12.44
N MET A 175 -5.10 6.07 12.24
CA MET A 175 -4.58 5.70 10.92
C MET A 175 -3.91 6.85 10.14
N GLY A 176 -3.38 7.88 10.82
CA GLY A 176 -2.64 8.98 10.19
C GLY A 176 -1.53 8.56 9.22
N GLY A 177 -0.91 7.39 9.46
CA GLY A 177 0.10 6.81 8.58
C GLY A 177 -0.38 6.51 7.14
N LEU A 178 -1.69 6.45 6.89
CA LEU A 178 -2.23 6.26 5.53
C LEU A 178 -1.86 7.42 4.59
N LEU A 179 -1.71 8.63 5.13
CA LEU A 179 -1.26 9.79 4.34
C LEU A 179 0.16 9.61 3.79
N VAL A 180 1.02 8.83 4.47
CA VAL A 180 2.38 8.52 3.99
C VAL A 180 2.33 7.64 2.74
N GLY A 181 1.28 6.81 2.58
CA GLY A 181 1.08 5.98 1.39
C GLY A 181 0.42 6.72 0.22
N LEU A 182 -0.13 7.92 0.42
CA LEU A 182 -0.83 8.66 -0.63
C LEU A 182 0.06 9.00 -1.84
N PRO A 183 1.30 9.49 -1.69
CA PRO A 183 2.17 9.73 -2.84
C PRO A 183 2.38 8.47 -3.68
N ALA A 184 2.59 7.32 -3.06
CA ALA A 184 2.75 6.06 -3.77
C ALA A 184 1.49 5.66 -4.55
N LEU A 185 0.29 5.89 -3.98
CA LEU A 185 -0.97 5.69 -4.70
C LEU A 185 -1.10 6.64 -5.89
N CYS A 186 -0.71 7.91 -5.74
CA CYS A 186 -0.72 8.90 -6.82
C CYS A 186 0.23 8.52 -7.96
N GLU A 187 1.46 8.10 -7.64
CA GLU A 187 2.44 7.61 -8.63
C GLU A 187 1.93 6.38 -9.38
N ASN A 188 1.14 5.52 -8.72
CA ASN A 188 0.46 4.40 -9.36
C ASN A 188 -0.87 4.79 -10.06
N GLY A 189 -1.13 6.09 -10.22
CA GLY A 189 -2.25 6.59 -11.00
C GLY A 189 -3.61 6.54 -10.30
N LEU A 190 -3.68 6.53 -8.96
CA LEU A 190 -4.96 6.52 -8.22
C LEU A 190 -5.97 7.57 -8.72
N PHE A 191 -5.48 8.76 -9.10
CA PHE A 191 -6.30 9.86 -9.60
C PHE A 191 -6.20 10.05 -11.12
N SER A 192 -5.50 9.18 -11.84
CA SER A 192 -5.51 9.23 -13.31
C SER A 192 -6.92 8.96 -13.81
N GLY A 193 -7.30 9.53 -14.95
CA GLY A 193 -8.62 9.31 -15.54
C GLY A 193 -9.81 10.04 -14.89
N ILE A 194 -9.66 10.77 -13.77
CA ILE A 194 -10.74 11.63 -13.25
C ILE A 194 -11.17 12.63 -14.34
N GLY A 195 -12.48 12.73 -14.57
CA GLY A 195 -13.03 13.61 -15.62
C GLY A 195 -13.06 12.99 -17.01
N ARG A 196 -12.18 12.01 -17.29
CA ARG A 196 -12.12 11.30 -18.58
C ARG A 196 -12.87 9.98 -18.53
N PHE A 197 -12.46 9.10 -17.64
CA PHE A 197 -13.03 7.75 -17.46
C PHE A 197 -13.84 7.64 -16.18
N LEU A 198 -13.50 8.43 -15.15
CA LEU A 198 -14.12 8.34 -13.84
C LEU A 198 -14.85 9.62 -13.51
N ASN A 199 -16.16 9.52 -13.35
CA ASN A 199 -17.04 10.66 -13.12
C ASN A 199 -18.05 10.36 -12.02
N LEU A 200 -18.46 11.41 -11.31
CA LEU A 200 -19.58 11.39 -10.39
C LEU A 200 -20.43 12.64 -10.60
N PRO A 201 -21.77 12.54 -10.50
CA PRO A 201 -22.62 13.71 -10.48
C PRO A 201 -22.34 14.57 -9.23
N ARG A 202 -22.83 15.81 -9.29
CA ARG A 202 -22.70 16.76 -8.18
C ARG A 202 -23.22 16.18 -6.88
N GLY A 203 -22.51 16.46 -5.79
CA GLY A 203 -22.85 15.96 -4.46
C GLY A 203 -21.69 16.12 -3.50
N PHE A 204 -21.93 15.83 -2.22
CA PHE A 204 -20.92 16.10 -1.18
C PHE A 204 -19.56 15.43 -1.46
N TYR A 205 -19.55 14.16 -1.85
CA TYR A 205 -18.32 13.43 -2.20
C TYR A 205 -18.02 13.54 -3.70
N SER A 206 -16.79 13.93 -4.05
CA SER A 206 -16.27 13.95 -5.42
C SER A 206 -15.70 12.59 -5.82
N THR A 207 -15.40 12.40 -7.11
CA THR A 207 -14.67 11.21 -7.61
C THR A 207 -13.35 11.00 -6.86
N ALA A 208 -12.58 12.07 -6.63
CA ALA A 208 -11.32 12.01 -5.90
C ALA A 208 -11.51 11.51 -4.46
N HIS A 209 -12.57 11.96 -3.76
CA HIS A 209 -12.87 11.46 -2.41
C HIS A 209 -13.17 9.96 -2.41
N ILE A 210 -13.92 9.45 -3.39
CA ILE A 210 -14.25 8.03 -3.46
C ILE A 210 -13.01 7.18 -3.78
N LEU A 211 -12.15 7.61 -4.70
CA LEU A 211 -10.90 6.92 -5.00
C LEU A 211 -9.95 6.94 -3.81
N LEU A 212 -9.83 8.08 -3.11
CA LEU A 212 -8.98 8.21 -1.93
C LEU A 212 -9.39 7.26 -0.81
N ILE A 213 -10.68 7.15 -0.48
CA ILE A 213 -11.12 6.22 0.56
C ILE A 213 -10.90 4.76 0.15
N LEU A 214 -11.07 4.42 -1.14
CA LEU A 214 -10.76 3.07 -1.64
C LEU A 214 -9.27 2.74 -1.53
N GLY A 215 -8.39 3.69 -1.89
CA GLY A 215 -6.95 3.54 -1.72
C GLY A 215 -6.55 3.39 -0.25
N PHE A 216 -7.14 4.19 0.64
CA PHE A 216 -6.90 4.08 2.08
C PHE A 216 -7.45 2.78 2.68
N MET A 217 -8.60 2.31 2.23
CA MET A 217 -9.12 1.01 2.61
C MET A 217 -8.16 -0.12 2.23
N ALA A 218 -7.59 -0.06 1.01
CA ALA A 218 -6.58 -1.03 0.56
C ALA A 218 -5.33 -1.00 1.46
N LEU A 219 -4.77 0.18 1.72
CA LEU A 219 -3.61 0.35 2.61
C LEU A 219 -3.89 -0.10 4.05
N ALA A 220 -5.09 0.20 4.58
CA ALA A 220 -5.52 -0.15 5.93
C ALA A 220 -6.02 -1.60 6.08
N ARG A 221 -6.05 -2.39 4.99
CA ARG A 221 -6.62 -3.75 4.97
C ARG A 221 -8.11 -3.81 5.36
N ILE A 222 -8.84 -2.73 5.10
CA ILE A 222 -10.30 -2.68 5.20
C ILE A 222 -10.85 -3.27 3.90
N ARG A 223 -11.01 -4.60 3.88
CA ARG A 223 -11.19 -5.39 2.65
C ARG A 223 -12.49 -5.11 1.88
N ARG A 224 -13.53 -4.66 2.58
CA ARG A 224 -14.86 -4.39 2.01
C ARG A 224 -15.45 -3.10 2.57
N PRO A 225 -16.37 -2.44 1.85
CA PRO A 225 -17.11 -1.28 2.38
C PRO A 225 -17.71 -1.53 3.77
N GLU A 226 -18.20 -2.73 4.09
CA GLU A 226 -18.71 -3.06 5.44
C GLU A 226 -17.69 -2.87 6.56
N GLY A 227 -16.41 -3.09 6.26
CA GLY A 227 -15.33 -2.95 7.24
C GLY A 227 -15.27 -1.54 7.82
N LEU A 228 -15.71 -0.52 7.07
CA LEU A 228 -15.76 0.87 7.53
C LEU A 228 -16.64 1.06 8.78
N ARG A 229 -17.62 0.18 9.04
CA ARG A 229 -18.47 0.24 10.24
C ARG A 229 -17.70 0.08 11.55
N HIS A 230 -16.51 -0.51 11.49
CA HIS A 230 -15.65 -0.73 12.64
C HIS A 230 -14.66 0.41 12.89
N HIS A 231 -14.71 1.47 12.08
CA HIS A 231 -13.83 2.62 12.16
C HIS A 231 -14.63 3.91 12.36
N SER A 232 -14.04 4.88 13.08
CA SER A 232 -14.68 6.19 13.24
C SER A 232 -14.75 6.92 11.90
N ALA A 233 -15.95 7.25 11.46
CA ALA A 233 -16.17 7.99 10.21
C ALA A 233 -15.52 9.38 10.24
N GLY A 234 -15.52 10.05 11.40
CA GLY A 234 -14.87 11.36 11.57
C GLY A 234 -13.36 11.27 11.43
N GLU A 235 -12.72 10.30 12.09
CA GLU A 235 -11.27 10.10 12.00
C GLU A 235 -10.81 9.77 10.57
N LEU A 236 -11.52 8.85 9.90
CA LEU A 236 -11.26 8.56 8.48
C LEU A 236 -11.55 9.76 7.59
N GLY A 237 -12.58 10.55 7.91
CA GLY A 237 -12.90 11.80 7.21
C GLY A 237 -11.75 12.79 7.25
N LYS A 238 -11.10 12.96 8.40
CA LYS A 238 -9.94 13.86 8.54
C LYS A 238 -8.77 13.44 7.64
N LEU A 239 -8.54 12.15 7.44
CA LEU A 239 -7.54 11.66 6.49
C LEU A 239 -7.87 12.00 5.03
N MET A 240 -9.15 12.21 4.72
CA MET A 240 -9.60 12.63 3.39
C MET A 240 -9.70 14.15 3.24
N GLY A 241 -9.31 14.93 4.27
CA GLY A 241 -9.57 16.37 4.33
C GLY A 241 -11.06 16.73 4.40
N LEU A 242 -11.86 15.84 4.99
CA LEU A 242 -13.31 15.97 5.17
C LEU A 242 -13.71 15.95 6.66
N ASP A 243 -14.97 16.25 6.92
CA ASP A 243 -15.57 16.07 8.26
C ASP A 243 -15.86 14.59 8.57
N ARG A 244 -16.19 13.79 7.55
CA ARG A 244 -16.43 12.34 7.67
C ARG A 244 -16.25 11.55 6.38
N ALA A 245 -15.81 10.31 6.51
CA ALA A 245 -15.82 9.31 5.45
C ALA A 245 -17.25 8.92 5.03
N PRO A 246 -17.46 8.43 3.80
CA PRO A 246 -18.78 7.97 3.35
C PRO A 246 -19.25 6.73 4.13
N GLU A 247 -20.56 6.62 4.37
CA GLU A 247 -21.15 5.38 4.91
C GLU A 247 -21.02 4.25 3.89
N VAL A 248 -21.13 3.00 4.36
CA VAL A 248 -21.14 1.79 3.52
C VAL A 248 -22.11 1.91 2.35
N ARG A 249 -23.34 2.36 2.62
CA ARG A 249 -24.37 2.53 1.59
C ARG A 249 -23.95 3.58 0.56
N THR A 250 -23.49 4.75 1.03
CA THR A 250 -23.06 5.84 0.15
C THR A 250 -21.87 5.42 -0.71
N LEU A 251 -20.87 4.77 -0.12
CA LEU A 251 -19.69 4.31 -0.85
C LEU A 251 -20.08 3.34 -1.97
N ARG A 252 -20.96 2.36 -1.68
CA ARG A 252 -21.48 1.43 -2.69
C ARG A 252 -22.22 2.13 -3.81
N GLU A 253 -23.19 2.98 -3.47
CA GLU A 253 -23.97 3.73 -4.46
C GLU A 253 -23.05 4.57 -5.37
N LYS A 254 -21.99 5.17 -4.81
CA LYS A 254 -21.02 5.95 -5.59
C LYS A 254 -20.11 5.08 -6.46
N ILE A 255 -19.66 3.92 -5.99
CA ILE A 255 -18.89 2.96 -6.81
C ILE A 255 -19.72 2.47 -7.99
N SER A 256 -20.95 2.01 -7.73
CA SER A 256 -21.85 1.54 -8.80
C SER A 256 -22.17 2.66 -9.80
N LEU A 257 -22.35 3.90 -9.32
CA LEU A 257 -22.58 5.04 -10.20
C LEU A 257 -21.35 5.39 -11.04
N MET A 258 -20.15 5.39 -10.46
CA MET A 258 -18.88 5.60 -11.19
C MET A 258 -18.69 4.55 -12.27
N ALA A 259 -18.98 3.29 -11.97
CA ALA A 259 -18.89 2.20 -12.95
C ALA A 259 -19.94 2.35 -14.07
N LYS A 260 -21.15 2.83 -13.75
CA LYS A 260 -22.25 2.98 -14.70
C LYS A 260 -22.09 4.14 -15.67
N ILE A 261 -21.61 5.30 -15.20
CA ILE A 261 -21.50 6.52 -16.02
C ILE A 261 -20.10 6.76 -16.58
N GLY A 262 -19.11 6.06 -16.02
CA GLY A 262 -17.72 6.11 -16.45
C GLY A 262 -17.33 4.94 -17.32
N ASP A 263 -16.02 4.78 -17.50
CA ASP A 263 -15.40 3.71 -18.26
C ASP A 263 -14.18 3.17 -17.50
N PRO A 264 -14.41 2.42 -16.40
CA PRO A 264 -13.31 1.87 -15.60
C PRO A 264 -12.44 0.88 -16.39
N ALA A 265 -12.97 0.28 -17.46
CA ALA A 265 -12.21 -0.61 -18.32
C ALA A 265 -11.11 0.16 -19.08
N ASN A 266 -11.45 1.27 -19.73
CA ASN A 266 -10.44 2.10 -20.39
C ASN A 266 -9.48 2.79 -19.40
N TRP A 267 -9.94 3.10 -18.19
CA TRP A 267 -9.03 3.56 -17.13
C TRP A 267 -7.98 2.50 -16.76
N MET A 268 -8.40 1.24 -16.58
CA MET A 268 -7.49 0.12 -16.32
C MET A 268 -6.49 -0.07 -17.47
N LYS A 269 -6.93 0.05 -18.73
CA LYS A 269 -6.03 -0.02 -19.90
C LYS A 269 -4.97 1.09 -19.89
N GLU A 270 -5.38 2.33 -19.61
CA GLU A 270 -4.46 3.45 -19.50
C GLU A 270 -3.42 3.22 -18.39
N LEU A 271 -3.87 2.79 -17.21
CA LEU A 271 -2.97 2.45 -16.11
C LEU A 271 -2.00 1.33 -16.47
N ALA A 272 -2.51 0.24 -17.06
CA ALA A 272 -1.67 -0.88 -17.50
C ALA A 272 -0.59 -0.43 -18.47
N LYS A 273 -0.96 0.39 -19.46
CA LYS A 273 -0.02 0.97 -20.42
C LYS A 273 1.04 1.83 -19.72
N THR A 274 0.63 2.74 -18.83
CA THR A 274 1.59 3.58 -18.06
C THR A 274 2.54 2.72 -17.22
N TRP A 275 2.04 1.66 -16.57
CA TRP A 275 2.89 0.76 -15.79
C TRP A 275 3.86 -0.02 -16.69
N MET A 276 3.43 -0.50 -17.85
CA MET A 276 4.31 -1.17 -18.81
C MET A 276 5.36 -0.22 -19.39
N GLU A 277 5.00 1.03 -19.70
CA GLU A 277 5.93 2.06 -20.17
C GLU A 277 6.96 2.46 -19.11
N SER A 278 6.62 2.35 -17.82
CA SER A 278 7.54 2.66 -16.72
C SER A 278 8.66 1.63 -16.53
N ASP A 279 8.45 0.40 -17.00
CA ASP A 279 9.44 -0.69 -16.97
C ASP A 279 9.33 -1.59 -18.23
N PRO A 280 9.82 -1.12 -19.40
CA PRO A 280 9.65 -1.83 -20.66
C PRO A 280 10.30 -3.21 -20.70
N GLU A 281 11.40 -3.42 -19.97
CA GLU A 281 12.11 -4.71 -19.95
C GLU A 281 11.27 -5.78 -19.27
N GLU A 282 10.61 -5.45 -18.15
CA GLU A 282 9.71 -6.38 -17.47
C GLU A 282 8.37 -6.54 -18.20
N ALA A 283 7.88 -5.49 -18.88
CA ALA A 283 6.68 -5.58 -19.72
C ALA A 283 6.84 -6.56 -20.90
N GLY A 284 8.06 -6.91 -21.29
CA GLY A 284 8.35 -7.91 -22.33
C GLY A 284 8.06 -9.36 -21.93
N TYR A 285 7.86 -9.64 -20.63
CA TYR A 285 7.60 -10.99 -20.10
C TYR A 285 6.35 -10.99 -19.21
N LEU A 286 5.25 -11.52 -19.75
CA LEU A 286 3.92 -11.39 -19.17
C LEU A 286 3.43 -12.72 -18.63
N TYR A 287 3.11 -12.75 -17.35
CA TYR A 287 2.64 -13.95 -16.65
C TYR A 287 1.12 -13.95 -16.63
N VAL A 288 0.50 -14.99 -17.16
CA VAL A 288 -0.96 -15.08 -17.29
C VAL A 288 -1.49 -16.31 -16.57
N ASP A 289 -2.39 -16.08 -15.62
CA ASP A 289 -3.06 -17.15 -14.87
C ASP A 289 -4.51 -16.80 -14.54
N GLY A 290 -5.35 -17.84 -14.42
CA GLY A 290 -6.76 -17.73 -14.12
C GLY A 290 -7.05 -18.00 -12.65
N HIS A 291 -7.64 -17.01 -11.96
CA HIS A 291 -8.13 -17.16 -10.60
C HIS A 291 -9.65 -17.37 -10.59
N VAL A 292 -10.12 -18.44 -9.95
CA VAL A 292 -11.56 -18.72 -9.86
C VAL A 292 -12.16 -18.11 -8.61
N ARG A 293 -12.98 -17.08 -8.79
CA ARG A 293 -13.84 -16.51 -7.75
C ARG A 293 -15.13 -17.32 -7.65
N VAL A 294 -15.26 -18.04 -6.53
CA VAL A 294 -16.41 -18.92 -6.30
C VAL A 294 -17.64 -18.09 -5.95
N TYR A 295 -18.75 -18.38 -6.63
CA TYR A 295 -20.04 -17.81 -6.34
C TYR A 295 -20.86 -18.78 -5.49
N HIS A 296 -21.08 -18.37 -4.24
CA HIS A 296 -21.89 -19.13 -3.27
C HIS A 296 -23.37 -18.70 -3.23
N GLY A 297 -23.75 -17.68 -4.01
CA GLY A 297 -25.13 -17.23 -4.06
C GLY A 297 -26.05 -18.14 -4.87
N ASP A 298 -27.34 -17.88 -4.75
CA ASP A 298 -28.42 -18.61 -5.42
C ASP A 298 -29.00 -17.85 -6.63
N LYS A 299 -28.83 -16.53 -6.69
CA LYS A 299 -29.45 -15.66 -7.72
C LYS A 299 -29.06 -15.99 -9.16
N VAL A 300 -27.83 -16.44 -9.44
CA VAL A 300 -27.36 -16.70 -10.83
C VAL A 300 -26.68 -18.05 -10.97
N ARG A 301 -27.16 -18.90 -11.89
CA ARG A 301 -26.55 -20.21 -12.20
C ARG A 301 -25.32 -20.09 -13.11
N LEU A 302 -24.20 -19.68 -12.53
CA LEU A 302 -22.91 -19.66 -13.23
C LEU A 302 -22.41 -21.07 -13.58
N PRO A 303 -21.60 -21.22 -14.66
CA PRO A 303 -20.92 -22.47 -14.99
C PRO A 303 -20.05 -22.98 -13.84
N ARG A 304 -19.90 -24.31 -13.75
CA ARG A 304 -18.96 -24.92 -12.81
C ARG A 304 -17.55 -24.87 -13.37
N ARG A 305 -16.60 -24.51 -12.51
CA ARG A 305 -15.17 -24.44 -12.78
C ARG A 305 -14.42 -25.25 -11.73
N TYR A 306 -13.33 -25.90 -12.14
CA TYR A 306 -12.46 -26.58 -11.20
C TYR A 306 -11.68 -25.55 -10.39
N VAL A 307 -11.84 -25.60 -9.06
CA VAL A 307 -11.16 -24.71 -8.12
C VAL A 307 -9.99 -25.48 -7.54
N SER A 308 -8.79 -25.28 -8.08
CA SER A 308 -7.59 -26.08 -7.76
C SER A 308 -7.30 -26.17 -6.27
N ARG A 309 -7.43 -25.07 -5.54
CA ARG A 309 -7.25 -25.00 -4.08
C ARG A 309 -8.22 -25.86 -3.28
N GLN A 310 -9.47 -26.00 -3.74
CA GLN A 310 -10.49 -26.81 -3.06
C GLN A 310 -10.59 -28.22 -3.66
N ARG A 311 -9.97 -28.45 -4.83
CA ARG A 311 -10.09 -29.68 -5.61
C ARG A 311 -11.55 -30.03 -5.95
N LEU A 312 -12.40 -29.01 -6.13
CA LEU A 312 -13.84 -29.13 -6.37
C LEU A 312 -14.29 -28.38 -7.61
N CYS A 313 -15.32 -28.88 -8.27
CA CYS A 313 -16.02 -28.17 -9.36
C CYS A 313 -17.17 -27.31 -8.81
N LEU A 314 -16.92 -26.02 -8.66
CA LEU A 314 -17.84 -25.05 -8.05
C LEU A 314 -18.27 -23.98 -9.05
N ARG A 315 -19.43 -23.36 -8.78
CA ARG A 315 -19.96 -22.26 -9.60
C ARG A 315 -19.10 -21.02 -9.36
N GLY A 316 -18.70 -20.33 -10.43
CA GLY A 316 -17.84 -19.17 -10.28
C GLY A 316 -17.52 -18.45 -11.57
N VAL A 317 -16.81 -17.33 -11.42
CA VAL A 317 -16.25 -16.50 -12.49
C VAL A 317 -14.74 -16.75 -12.51
N THR A 318 -14.13 -16.70 -13.70
CA THR A 318 -12.67 -16.75 -13.83
C THR A 318 -12.14 -15.35 -14.12
N ASP A 319 -11.21 -14.89 -13.28
CA ASP A 319 -10.47 -13.65 -13.48
C ASP A 319 -9.07 -14.00 -14.00
N TYR A 320 -8.76 -13.59 -15.22
CA TYR A 320 -7.43 -13.78 -15.80
C TYR A 320 -6.55 -12.59 -15.47
N TRP A 321 -5.51 -12.82 -14.67
CA TRP A 321 -4.58 -11.79 -14.23
C TRP A 321 -3.32 -11.83 -15.08
N ILE A 322 -2.87 -10.64 -15.47
CA ILE A 322 -1.62 -10.43 -16.21
C ILE A 322 -0.65 -9.75 -15.25
N ASN A 323 0.48 -10.37 -14.99
CA ASN A 323 1.49 -9.90 -14.03
C ASN A 323 2.86 -9.74 -14.68
N ASP A 324 3.72 -8.93 -14.05
CA ASP A 324 5.17 -8.93 -14.28
C ASP A 324 5.86 -10.14 -13.59
N ALA A 325 7.18 -10.22 -13.71
CA ALA A 325 7.94 -11.35 -13.16
C ALA A 325 8.08 -11.36 -11.64
N VAL A 326 7.74 -10.27 -10.95
CA VAL A 326 7.70 -10.21 -9.49
C VAL A 326 6.28 -10.30 -8.93
N GLY A 327 5.27 -10.48 -9.80
CA GLY A 327 3.88 -10.68 -9.44
C GLY A 327 3.05 -9.40 -9.32
N LYS A 328 3.55 -8.23 -9.74
CA LYS A 328 2.73 -7.01 -9.79
C LYS A 328 1.72 -7.13 -10.93
N PRO A 329 0.43 -6.85 -10.69
CA PRO A 329 -0.60 -6.97 -11.72
C PRO A 329 -0.58 -5.75 -12.66
N PHE A 330 -0.64 -5.99 -13.97
CA PHE A 330 -0.90 -4.95 -14.97
C PHE A 330 -2.40 -4.71 -15.16
N PHE A 331 -3.17 -5.77 -15.39
CA PHE A 331 -4.62 -5.71 -15.51
C PHE A 331 -5.26 -7.09 -15.31
N VAL A 332 -6.59 -7.11 -15.29
CA VAL A 332 -7.41 -8.32 -15.12
C VAL A 332 -8.54 -8.36 -16.15
N VAL A 333 -8.81 -9.55 -16.68
CA VAL A 333 -9.96 -9.82 -17.56
C VAL A 333 -10.89 -10.83 -16.90
N SER A 334 -12.05 -10.37 -16.44
CA SER A 334 -13.07 -11.21 -15.79
C SER A 334 -14.03 -11.82 -16.81
N LYS A 335 -14.20 -13.15 -16.77
CA LYS A 335 -15.12 -13.90 -17.63
C LYS A 335 -16.07 -14.77 -16.81
N ALA A 336 -17.36 -14.43 -16.85
CA ALA A 336 -18.42 -15.25 -16.25
C ALA A 336 -18.67 -16.53 -17.07
N VAL A 337 -18.56 -16.42 -18.40
CA VAL A 337 -18.60 -17.52 -19.36
C VAL A 337 -17.34 -17.46 -20.21
N THR A 338 -16.66 -18.59 -20.37
CA THR A 338 -15.44 -18.70 -21.17
C THR A 338 -15.25 -20.13 -21.65
N ASN A 339 -14.74 -20.27 -22.87
CA ASN A 339 -14.33 -21.55 -23.45
C ASN A 339 -12.95 -22.03 -22.95
N GLY A 340 -12.31 -21.26 -22.07
CA GLY A 340 -11.04 -21.58 -21.44
C GLY A 340 -10.00 -20.47 -21.60
N LEU A 341 -8.80 -20.70 -21.03
CA LEU A 341 -7.68 -19.76 -21.06
C LEU A 341 -7.30 -19.40 -22.51
N SER A 342 -7.20 -20.38 -23.41
CA SER A 342 -6.76 -20.14 -24.79
C SER A 342 -7.67 -19.17 -25.56
N ASP A 343 -8.98 -19.30 -25.41
CA ASP A 343 -9.97 -18.47 -26.11
C ASP A 343 -9.91 -17.03 -25.59
N THR A 344 -9.94 -16.86 -24.26
CA THR A 344 -9.84 -15.56 -23.60
C THR A 344 -8.51 -14.87 -23.90
N LEU A 345 -7.41 -15.63 -23.90
CA LEU A 345 -6.07 -15.10 -24.19
C LEU A 345 -6.02 -14.50 -25.60
N LEU A 346 -6.46 -15.25 -26.61
CA LEU A 346 -6.34 -14.81 -28.01
C LEU A 346 -7.33 -13.71 -28.39
N LYS A 347 -8.53 -13.69 -27.80
CA LYS A 347 -9.60 -12.75 -28.17
C LYS A 347 -9.61 -11.48 -27.33
N ASP A 348 -9.28 -11.56 -26.05
CA ASP A 348 -9.46 -10.45 -25.12
C ASP A 348 -8.14 -9.88 -24.60
N ILE A 349 -7.16 -10.73 -24.30
CA ILE A 349 -5.90 -10.30 -23.66
C ILE A 349 -4.87 -9.89 -24.71
N VAL A 350 -4.63 -10.72 -25.74
CA VAL A 350 -3.61 -10.46 -26.77
C VAL A 350 -3.84 -9.15 -27.53
N PRO A 351 -5.06 -8.77 -27.95
CA PRO A 351 -5.28 -7.47 -28.58
C PRO A 351 -4.84 -6.30 -27.69
N GLU A 352 -5.17 -6.34 -26.40
CA GLU A 352 -4.75 -5.34 -25.43
C GLU A 352 -3.22 -5.28 -25.29
N LEU A 353 -2.55 -6.44 -25.21
CA LEU A 353 -1.09 -6.49 -25.08
C LEU A 353 -0.36 -5.97 -26.33
N LEU A 354 -0.91 -6.20 -27.52
CA LEU A 354 -0.34 -5.66 -28.76
C LEU A 354 -0.38 -4.13 -28.80
N GLU A 355 -1.33 -3.49 -28.12
CA GLU A 355 -1.44 -2.04 -28.01
C GLU A 355 -0.62 -1.45 -26.84
N SER A 356 -0.52 -2.20 -25.73
CA SER A 356 -0.01 -1.68 -24.46
C SER A 356 1.46 -2.02 -24.17
N VAL A 357 2.01 -3.11 -24.72
CA VAL A 357 3.42 -3.46 -24.50
C VAL A 357 4.33 -2.50 -25.29
N PRO A 358 5.24 -1.76 -24.62
CA PRO A 358 6.14 -0.83 -25.28
C PRO A 358 7.30 -1.56 -25.99
N GLY A 359 8.02 -0.85 -26.86
CA GLY A 359 9.29 -1.33 -27.43
C GLY A 359 9.16 -2.54 -28.37
N GLN A 360 7.96 -2.82 -28.89
CA GLN A 360 7.78 -3.92 -29.83
C GLN A 360 8.53 -3.67 -31.15
N PRO A 361 9.10 -4.71 -31.79
CA PRO A 361 9.71 -4.59 -33.10
C PRO A 361 8.70 -4.12 -34.16
N SER A 362 9.23 -3.38 -35.14
CA SER A 362 8.52 -2.97 -36.35
C SER A 362 8.10 -4.16 -37.21
N MET A 363 7.17 -3.94 -38.13
CA MET A 363 6.73 -4.99 -39.05
C MET A 363 7.85 -5.41 -40.01
N GLU A 364 8.73 -4.48 -40.37
CA GLU A 364 9.90 -4.70 -41.20
C GLU A 364 10.93 -5.61 -40.50
N GLU A 365 11.24 -5.34 -39.23
CA GLU A 365 12.14 -6.19 -38.43
C GLU A 365 11.60 -7.62 -38.29
N LEU A 366 10.29 -7.75 -38.00
CA LEU A 366 9.63 -9.06 -37.89
C LEU A 366 9.54 -9.81 -39.23
N ALA A 367 9.62 -9.11 -40.35
CA ALA A 367 9.66 -9.70 -41.69
C ALA A 367 11.09 -10.15 -42.05
N GLN A 368 12.11 -9.44 -41.56
CA GLN A 368 13.52 -9.76 -41.80
C GLN A 368 14.01 -10.95 -40.98
N ASP A 369 13.53 -11.10 -39.74
CA ASP A 369 13.89 -12.22 -38.86
C ASP A 369 12.65 -13.07 -38.50
N PRO A 370 12.51 -14.27 -39.09
CA PRO A 370 11.41 -15.18 -38.78
C PRO A 370 11.36 -15.68 -37.34
N LEU A 371 12.46 -15.58 -36.58
CA LEU A 371 12.58 -16.00 -35.17
C LEU A 371 12.41 -14.84 -34.19
N LEU A 372 12.35 -13.60 -34.68
CA LEU A 372 12.09 -12.43 -33.86
C LEU A 372 10.64 -12.42 -33.36
N HIS A 373 10.45 -12.02 -32.11
CA HIS A 373 9.16 -11.94 -31.44
C HIS A 373 8.98 -10.59 -30.78
N ARG A 374 7.73 -10.22 -30.51
CA ARG A 374 7.32 -8.95 -29.90
C ARG A 374 7.57 -8.94 -28.39
N PHE A 375 6.99 -9.93 -27.72
CA PHE A 375 7.06 -10.15 -26.29
C PHE A 375 6.71 -11.61 -26.00
N VAL A 376 6.84 -12.02 -24.74
CA VAL A 376 6.67 -13.41 -24.31
C VAL A 376 5.56 -13.53 -23.28
N ILE A 377 4.64 -14.49 -23.48
CA ILE A 377 3.62 -14.85 -22.51
C ILE A 377 4.01 -16.15 -21.81
N ILE A 378 3.98 -16.16 -20.49
CA ILE A 378 4.29 -17.30 -19.63
C ILE A 378 3.01 -17.79 -18.95
N PHE A 379 2.73 -19.09 -19.03
CA PHE A 379 1.56 -19.71 -18.41
C PHE A 379 1.89 -21.07 -17.81
N ASP A 380 1.00 -21.62 -16.98
CA ASP A 380 1.15 -22.97 -16.45
C ASP A 380 0.96 -24.03 -17.56
N ARG A 381 1.11 -25.31 -17.19
CA ARG A 381 0.93 -26.49 -18.04
C ARG A 381 -0.35 -26.44 -18.87
N GLU A 382 -1.40 -25.77 -18.41
CA GLU A 382 -2.65 -25.61 -19.13
C GLU A 382 -2.49 -25.01 -20.54
N GLY A 383 -1.55 -24.07 -20.73
CA GLY A 383 -1.33 -23.47 -22.04
C GLY A 383 -0.52 -24.32 -23.02
N THR A 384 -0.12 -25.54 -22.65
CA THR A 384 0.52 -26.51 -23.55
C THR A 384 -0.49 -27.11 -24.53
N ASN A 385 -0.87 -26.29 -25.52
CA ASN A 385 -1.86 -26.58 -26.54
C ASN A 385 -1.42 -26.00 -27.89
N ILE A 386 -1.27 -26.83 -28.93
CA ILE A 386 -0.74 -26.40 -30.24
C ILE A 386 -1.54 -25.24 -30.86
N PRO A 387 -2.88 -25.28 -30.94
CA PRO A 387 -3.69 -24.14 -31.36
C PRO A 387 -3.36 -22.81 -30.66
N LEU A 388 -3.12 -22.83 -29.35
CA LEU A 388 -2.77 -21.61 -28.60
C LEU A 388 -1.37 -21.12 -29.00
N LEU A 389 -0.38 -22.00 -28.95
CA LEU A 389 1.02 -21.68 -29.26
C LEU A 389 1.16 -21.18 -30.70
N SER A 390 0.50 -21.84 -31.65
CA SER A 390 0.46 -21.43 -33.06
C SER A 390 -0.27 -20.10 -33.25
N GLY A 391 -1.39 -19.88 -32.54
CA GLY A 391 -2.12 -18.62 -32.55
C GLY A 391 -1.29 -17.44 -32.03
N LEU A 392 -0.51 -17.63 -30.98
CA LEU A 392 0.42 -16.62 -30.45
C LEU A 392 1.57 -16.36 -31.44
N TRP A 393 2.21 -17.43 -31.94
CA TRP A 393 3.35 -17.28 -32.86
C TRP A 393 2.96 -16.66 -34.21
N SER A 394 1.73 -16.88 -34.69
CA SER A 394 1.21 -16.22 -35.90
C SER A 394 1.18 -14.69 -35.77
N ARG A 395 1.13 -14.17 -34.54
CA ARG A 395 1.21 -12.75 -34.19
C ARG A 395 2.61 -12.33 -33.74
N ARG A 396 3.61 -13.21 -33.88
CA ARG A 396 4.98 -13.05 -33.37
C ARG A 396 5.05 -12.87 -31.86
N ILE A 397 4.19 -13.56 -31.11
CA ILE A 397 4.22 -13.58 -29.64
C ILE A 397 4.85 -14.89 -29.19
N GLY A 398 5.91 -14.78 -28.39
CA GLY A 398 6.58 -15.90 -27.75
C GLY A 398 5.70 -16.49 -26.63
N ALA A 399 5.83 -17.79 -26.40
CA ALA A 399 5.12 -18.48 -25.34
C ALA A 399 6.06 -19.40 -24.58
N ILE A 400 6.01 -19.42 -23.25
CA ILE A 400 6.76 -20.34 -22.39
C ILE A 400 5.78 -21.09 -21.48
N THR A 401 5.92 -22.42 -21.41
CA THR A 401 5.07 -23.28 -20.56
C THR A 401 5.76 -24.58 -20.20
N TYR A 402 5.28 -25.27 -19.18
CA TYR A 402 5.70 -26.65 -18.88
C TYR A 402 5.21 -27.65 -19.93
N ARG A 403 6.08 -28.57 -20.36
CA ARG A 403 5.67 -29.66 -21.25
C ARG A 403 4.78 -30.66 -20.49
N LYS A 404 3.64 -31.02 -21.08
CA LYS A 404 2.71 -32.03 -20.53
C LYS A 404 3.16 -33.44 -20.94
N ASN A 405 2.84 -34.42 -20.08
CA ASN A 405 2.98 -35.85 -20.35
C ASN A 405 4.39 -36.30 -20.77
N VAL A 406 5.43 -35.67 -20.21
CA VAL A 406 6.82 -36.09 -20.41
C VAL A 406 7.05 -37.40 -19.68
N LYS A 407 7.53 -38.41 -20.41
CA LYS A 407 7.77 -39.78 -19.90
C LYS A 407 9.21 -40.24 -20.11
N ASP A 408 9.91 -39.61 -21.04
CA ASP A 408 11.31 -39.86 -21.32
C ASP A 408 12.20 -39.07 -20.36
N GLU A 409 13.37 -39.61 -20.05
CA GLU A 409 14.43 -38.95 -19.29
C GLU A 409 15.63 -38.72 -20.21
N TRP A 410 16.22 -37.52 -20.16
CA TRP A 410 17.45 -37.24 -20.88
C TRP A 410 18.66 -37.70 -20.06
N PRO A 411 19.75 -38.17 -20.70
CA PRO A 411 20.99 -38.51 -20.01
C PRO A 411 21.51 -37.35 -19.15
N GLU A 412 21.94 -37.63 -17.91
CA GLU A 412 22.49 -36.60 -17.01
C GLU A 412 23.71 -35.87 -17.59
N THR A 413 24.45 -36.53 -18.50
CA THR A 413 25.61 -35.96 -19.19
C THR A 413 25.28 -34.80 -20.11
N GLU A 414 24.01 -34.63 -20.51
CA GLU A 414 23.56 -33.50 -21.31
C GLU A 414 23.26 -32.25 -20.48
N PHE A 415 23.26 -32.37 -19.14
CA PHE A 415 22.94 -31.26 -18.25
C PHE A 415 24.20 -30.55 -17.80
N GLU A 416 24.28 -29.27 -18.11
CA GLU A 416 25.37 -28.39 -17.70
C GLU A 416 24.93 -27.50 -16.54
N SER A 417 25.86 -27.23 -15.63
CA SER A 417 25.63 -26.28 -14.53
C SER A 417 25.73 -24.86 -15.06
N MET A 418 24.62 -24.14 -15.06
CA MET A 418 24.53 -22.75 -15.53
C MET A 418 24.06 -21.84 -14.40
N ASP A 419 24.64 -20.65 -14.31
CA ASP A 419 24.18 -19.61 -13.40
C ASP A 419 22.97 -18.89 -14.01
N VAL A 420 21.86 -18.91 -13.28
CA VAL A 420 20.58 -18.38 -13.72
C VAL A 420 20.22 -17.18 -12.85
N SER A 421 20.19 -15.99 -13.47
CA SER A 421 19.69 -14.77 -12.83
C SER A 421 18.17 -14.77 -12.80
N LEU A 422 17.60 -14.90 -11.62
CA LEU A 422 16.16 -14.83 -11.40
C LEU A 422 15.67 -13.38 -11.38
N PRO A 423 14.40 -13.15 -11.76
CA PRO A 423 13.73 -11.88 -11.49
C PRO A 423 13.86 -11.49 -10.01
N GLY A 424 14.30 -10.25 -9.74
CA GLY A 424 14.66 -9.79 -8.39
C GLY A 424 16.14 -9.88 -8.02
N GLY A 425 17.02 -10.24 -8.97
CA GLY A 425 18.47 -10.09 -8.85
C GLY A 425 19.21 -11.23 -8.14
N THR A 426 18.49 -12.29 -7.76
CA THR A 426 19.12 -13.48 -7.16
C THR A 426 19.69 -14.38 -8.26
N VAL A 427 20.95 -14.82 -8.11
CA VAL A 427 21.56 -15.79 -9.02
C VAL A 427 21.49 -17.18 -8.39
N THR A 428 21.06 -18.18 -9.16
CA THR A 428 20.99 -19.58 -8.72
C THR A 428 21.61 -20.49 -9.76
N SER A 429 22.50 -21.38 -9.33
CA SER A 429 23.04 -22.43 -10.19
C SER A 429 21.98 -23.50 -10.48
N MET A 430 21.76 -23.81 -11.76
CA MET A 430 20.81 -24.83 -12.22
C MET A 430 21.50 -25.77 -13.22
N LYS A 431 21.24 -27.08 -13.10
CA LYS A 431 21.60 -28.05 -14.13
C LYS A 431 20.57 -28.01 -15.26
N LEU A 432 20.96 -27.52 -16.43
CA LEU A 432 20.07 -27.29 -17.57
C LEU A 432 20.56 -28.03 -18.81
N ALA A 433 19.62 -28.52 -19.60
CA ALA A 433 19.84 -29.06 -20.94
C ALA A 433 18.84 -28.42 -21.91
N LYS A 434 19.22 -28.26 -23.18
CA LYS A 434 18.39 -27.67 -24.24
C LYS A 434 18.36 -28.62 -25.45
N ARG A 435 17.17 -28.81 -26.03
CA ARG A 435 17.00 -29.45 -27.34
C ARG A 435 15.97 -28.69 -28.18
N GLU A 436 16.13 -28.76 -29.49
CA GLU A 436 15.07 -28.39 -30.43
C GLU A 436 14.13 -29.60 -30.57
N THR A 437 12.82 -29.35 -30.51
CA THR A 437 11.82 -30.41 -30.62
C THR A 437 10.57 -29.91 -31.35
N THR A 438 9.64 -30.81 -31.61
CA THR A 438 8.38 -30.50 -32.25
C THR A 438 7.24 -31.07 -31.41
N LEU A 439 6.23 -30.24 -31.15
CA LEU A 439 4.97 -30.71 -30.60
C LEU A 439 4.11 -31.21 -31.75
N GLU A 440 3.54 -32.39 -31.59
CA GLU A 440 2.72 -33.03 -32.62
C GLU A 440 1.34 -33.39 -32.06
N THR A 441 0.34 -33.18 -32.90
CA THR A 441 -1.01 -33.73 -32.78
C THR A 441 -1.38 -34.34 -34.12
N ASP A 442 -2.42 -35.16 -34.18
CA ASP A 442 -2.88 -35.84 -35.40
C ASP A 442 -3.10 -34.92 -36.62
N LYS A 443 -3.18 -33.60 -36.41
CA LYS A 443 -3.50 -32.60 -37.45
C LYS A 443 -2.48 -31.46 -37.59
N LYS A 444 -1.59 -31.25 -36.61
CA LYS A 444 -0.71 -30.07 -36.55
C LYS A 444 0.60 -30.37 -35.85
N THR A 445 1.67 -29.77 -36.35
CA THR A 445 2.99 -29.76 -35.73
C THR A 445 3.41 -28.34 -35.38
N MET A 446 4.26 -28.19 -34.36
CA MET A 446 4.77 -26.89 -33.92
C MET A 446 6.22 -27.02 -33.43
N PRO A 447 7.20 -26.37 -34.07
CA PRO A 447 8.57 -26.36 -33.59
C PRO A 447 8.66 -25.56 -32.29
N VAL A 448 9.38 -26.10 -31.31
CA VAL A 448 9.61 -25.47 -30.01
C VAL A 448 11.03 -25.79 -29.54
N ILE A 449 11.57 -24.92 -28.69
CA ILE A 449 12.75 -25.26 -27.89
C ILE A 449 12.26 -25.91 -26.60
N GLU A 450 12.82 -27.05 -26.24
CA GLU A 450 12.65 -27.66 -24.93
C GLU A 450 13.89 -27.47 -24.09
N ILE A 451 13.72 -26.93 -22.88
CA ILE A 451 14.74 -26.96 -21.85
C ILE A 451 14.29 -27.88 -20.72
N ARG A 452 15.26 -28.54 -20.09
CA ARG A 452 15.00 -29.35 -18.88
C ARG A 452 15.89 -28.88 -17.76
N ARG A 453 15.31 -28.80 -16.56
CA ARG A 453 16.06 -28.64 -15.31
C ARG A 453 16.15 -29.97 -14.59
N LEU A 454 17.37 -30.42 -14.33
CA LEU A 454 17.64 -31.60 -13.50
C LEU A 454 17.76 -31.18 -12.03
N THR A 455 16.98 -31.83 -11.16
CA THR A 455 17.03 -31.62 -9.71
C THR A 455 17.90 -32.66 -9.03
N LYS A 456 18.26 -32.43 -7.75
CA LYS A 456 19.05 -33.38 -6.96
C LYS A 456 18.38 -34.74 -6.75
N SER A 457 17.04 -34.81 -6.89
CA SER A 457 16.28 -36.06 -6.78
C SER A 457 16.25 -36.85 -8.09
N GLY A 458 16.90 -36.37 -9.17
CA GLY A 458 16.83 -36.95 -10.50
C GLY A 458 15.63 -36.49 -11.32
N HIS A 459 14.67 -35.77 -10.71
CA HIS A 459 13.51 -35.28 -11.45
C HIS A 459 13.91 -34.21 -12.49
N GLN A 460 13.42 -34.39 -13.72
CA GLN A 460 13.59 -33.46 -14.84
C GLN A 460 12.32 -32.66 -15.09
N THR A 461 12.38 -31.36 -14.85
CA THR A 461 11.26 -30.46 -15.18
C THR A 461 11.42 -29.94 -16.60
N ALA A 462 10.52 -30.32 -17.50
CA ALA A 462 10.53 -29.91 -18.89
C ALA A 462 9.71 -28.64 -19.14
N VAL A 463 10.33 -27.69 -19.84
CA VAL A 463 9.76 -26.40 -20.24
C VAL A 463 9.94 -26.26 -21.74
N ILE A 464 8.91 -25.81 -22.42
CA ILE A 464 8.90 -25.57 -23.86
C ILE A 464 8.67 -24.09 -24.16
N THR A 465 9.26 -23.61 -25.24
CA THR A 465 9.04 -22.25 -25.73
C THR A 465 8.90 -22.17 -27.25
N THR A 466 8.02 -21.29 -27.72
CA THR A 466 7.95 -20.91 -29.15
C THR A 466 8.93 -19.80 -29.53
N ALA A 467 9.45 -19.06 -28.54
CA ALA A 467 10.46 -18.02 -28.76
C ALA A 467 11.85 -18.66 -28.87
N GLN A 468 12.20 -19.12 -30.07
CA GLN A 468 13.36 -19.98 -30.32
C GLN A 468 14.71 -19.27 -30.13
N SER A 469 14.73 -17.94 -30.25
CA SER A 469 15.92 -17.11 -30.05
C SER A 469 16.28 -16.88 -28.58
N LEU A 470 15.43 -17.28 -27.63
CA LEU A 470 15.71 -17.09 -26.21
C LEU A 470 16.83 -18.01 -25.71
N GLY A 471 17.70 -17.45 -24.86
CA GLY A 471 18.75 -18.20 -24.17
C GLY A 471 18.19 -19.16 -23.12
N THR A 472 18.85 -20.30 -22.93
CA THR A 472 18.45 -21.36 -21.99
C THR A 472 18.25 -20.83 -20.56
N THR A 473 19.15 -19.98 -20.08
CA THR A 473 19.09 -19.39 -18.74
C THR A 473 17.92 -18.42 -18.59
N VAL A 474 17.57 -17.65 -19.62
CA VAL A 474 16.41 -16.73 -19.61
C VAL A 474 15.10 -17.51 -19.54
N ILE A 475 14.96 -18.55 -20.36
CA ILE A 475 13.77 -19.42 -20.35
C ILE A 475 13.60 -20.06 -18.96
N ALA A 476 14.69 -20.57 -18.39
CA ALA A 476 14.69 -21.14 -17.03
C ALA A 476 14.31 -20.09 -15.98
N ALA A 477 14.96 -18.92 -15.99
CA ALA A 477 14.71 -17.85 -15.04
C ALA A 477 13.23 -17.41 -15.04
N ARG A 478 12.68 -17.15 -16.22
CA ARG A 478 11.30 -16.67 -16.37
C ARG A 478 10.28 -17.76 -16.02
N MET A 479 10.52 -19.02 -16.41
CA MET A 479 9.58 -20.09 -16.08
C MET A 479 9.59 -20.47 -14.59
N PHE A 480 10.76 -20.56 -13.96
CA PHE A 480 10.86 -20.96 -12.54
C PHE A 480 10.49 -19.84 -11.56
N SER A 481 10.40 -18.59 -12.02
CA SER A 481 9.87 -17.45 -11.24
C SER A 481 8.34 -17.33 -11.30
N ARG A 482 7.66 -18.11 -12.16
CA ARG A 482 6.19 -18.08 -12.34
C ARG A 482 5.39 -18.24 -11.04
N TRP A 483 5.98 -18.85 -10.00
CA TRP A 483 5.37 -18.97 -8.68
C TRP A 483 4.98 -17.62 -8.05
N CYS A 484 5.49 -16.50 -8.57
CA CYS A 484 5.05 -15.16 -8.20
C CYS A 484 3.52 -14.97 -8.30
N GLN A 485 2.85 -15.58 -9.28
CA GLN A 485 1.39 -15.48 -9.43
C GLN A 485 0.63 -16.18 -8.30
N GLU A 486 1.11 -17.35 -7.86
CA GLU A 486 0.52 -18.05 -6.72
C GLU A 486 0.70 -17.25 -5.43
N ASN A 487 1.88 -16.64 -5.25
CA ASN A 487 2.14 -15.73 -4.14
C ASN A 487 1.23 -14.49 -4.19
N PHE A 488 1.03 -13.91 -5.37
CA PHE A 488 0.10 -12.80 -5.58
C PHE A 488 -1.32 -13.20 -5.17
N PHE A 489 -1.85 -14.32 -5.67
CA PHE A 489 -3.20 -14.76 -5.30
C PHE A 489 -3.33 -15.06 -3.81
N ALA A 490 -2.36 -15.76 -3.21
CA ALA A 490 -2.34 -16.04 -1.78
C ALA A 490 -2.39 -14.74 -0.95
N TYR A 491 -1.54 -13.78 -1.31
CA TYR A 491 -1.49 -12.47 -0.66
C TYR A 491 -2.80 -11.70 -0.82
N MET A 492 -3.34 -11.65 -2.04
CA MET A 492 -4.58 -10.94 -2.35
C MET A 492 -5.80 -11.57 -1.67
N MET A 493 -5.87 -12.90 -1.57
CA MET A 493 -6.91 -13.58 -0.79
C MET A 493 -6.80 -13.25 0.70
N GLN A 494 -5.59 -13.36 1.27
CA GLN A 494 -5.39 -13.18 2.71
C GLN A 494 -5.63 -11.73 3.16
N HIS A 495 -5.21 -10.75 2.36
CA HIS A 495 -5.14 -9.36 2.77
C HIS A 495 -6.18 -8.44 2.15
N TYR A 496 -6.69 -8.77 0.96
CA TYR A 496 -7.58 -7.89 0.18
C TYR A 496 -8.90 -8.55 -0.20
N ASP A 497 -9.09 -9.83 0.12
CA ASP A 497 -10.33 -10.55 -0.15
C ASP A 497 -10.74 -10.47 -1.63
N ILE A 498 -9.80 -10.78 -2.51
CA ILE A 498 -9.98 -10.84 -3.98
C ILE A 498 -11.13 -11.77 -4.44
N ASP A 499 -11.51 -12.73 -3.58
CA ASP A 499 -12.65 -13.63 -3.76
C ASP A 499 -14.00 -13.01 -3.35
N GLY A 500 -13.96 -11.87 -2.67
CA GLY A 500 -15.13 -11.20 -2.14
C GLY A 500 -16.06 -10.72 -3.24
N LEU A 501 -17.37 -10.87 -3.01
CA LEU A 501 -18.37 -10.21 -3.83
C LEU A 501 -18.39 -8.72 -3.47
N VAL A 502 -18.13 -7.87 -4.46
CA VAL A 502 -18.18 -6.41 -4.32
C VAL A 502 -19.62 -5.95 -4.05
N GLU A 503 -20.58 -6.60 -4.71
CA GLU A 503 -22.01 -6.38 -4.56
C GLU A 503 -22.81 -7.69 -4.63
N TYR A 504 -24.06 -7.62 -4.16
CA TYR A 504 -24.99 -8.74 -4.14
C TYR A 504 -26.05 -8.64 -5.27
N GLY A 505 -25.78 -7.82 -6.28
CA GLY A 505 -26.61 -7.57 -7.45
C GLY A 505 -26.53 -8.67 -8.50
N VAL A 506 -27.32 -8.54 -9.56
CA VAL A 506 -27.26 -9.37 -10.76
C VAL A 506 -27.39 -8.46 -11.97
N ASP A 507 -26.53 -8.67 -12.97
CA ASP A 507 -26.59 -7.99 -14.26
C ASP A 507 -26.70 -9.02 -15.38
N GLU A 508 -27.33 -8.64 -16.49
CA GLU A 508 -27.38 -9.48 -17.69
C GLU A 508 -25.98 -9.61 -18.31
N ILE A 509 -25.59 -10.83 -18.65
CA ILE A 509 -24.35 -11.07 -19.41
C ILE A 509 -24.63 -10.70 -20.87
N PRO A 510 -23.89 -9.76 -21.48
CA PRO A 510 -24.09 -9.38 -22.86
C PRO A 510 -24.03 -10.61 -23.78
N SER A 511 -25.00 -10.72 -24.69
CA SER A 511 -25.14 -11.87 -25.60
C SER A 511 -23.99 -12.03 -26.60
N THR A 512 -23.03 -11.08 -26.62
CA THR A 512 -21.93 -10.98 -27.58
C THR A 512 -20.56 -11.38 -27.00
N THR A 513 -20.51 -12.22 -25.96
CA THR A 513 -19.22 -12.66 -25.37
C THR A 513 -18.64 -13.88 -26.08
#